data_AF-A0AAD5D1U0-F1
#
_entry.id   AF-A0AAD5D1U0-F1
#
_cell.length_a   1.000
_cell.length_b   1.000
_cell.length_c   1.000
_cell.angle_alpha   90.00
_cell.angle_beta   90.00
_cell.angle_gamma   90.00
#
_symmetry.space_group_name_H-M   'P 1'
#
loop_
_entity.id
_entity.type
_entity.pdbx_description
1 polymer ?
#
loop_
_entity_poly.entity_id
_entity_poly.type
_entity_poly.pdbx_seq_one_letter_code
_entity_poly.pdbx_strand_id
1 'polypeptide(L)' 'MKVWLQVELQYLHEYAGISTSIGLTASPLFNFSGVAGNNTVALGTDVCFDTATGNFTKYNAALSFSTSDLIASLIL' A
#
# COMPACT_ATOMS: atom_id res chain seq x y z
N MET A 1 -17.86 -7.08 22.14
CA MET A 1 -17.60 -7.19 20.68
C MET A 1 -16.78 -5.98 20.29
N LYS A 2 -15.47 -6.14 20.08
CA LYS A 2 -14.55 -5.02 19.80
C LYS A 2 -14.64 -4.68 18.32
N VAL A 3 -15.34 -3.59 18.00
CA VAL A 3 -15.44 -3.07 16.64
C VAL A 3 -14.14 -2.34 16.33
N TRP A 4 -13.45 -2.77 15.28
CA TRP A 4 -12.29 -2.08 14.74
C TRP A 4 -12.80 -1.21 13.60
N LEU A 5 -12.84 0.11 13.81
CA LEU A 5 -13.11 1.04 12.71
C LEU A 5 -11.82 1.25 11.94
N GLN A 6 -11.87 1.11 10.62
CA GLN A 6 -10.79 1.46 9.71
C GLN A 6 -11.41 2.26 8.56
N VAL A 7 -10.79 3.38 8.21
CA VAL A 7 -11.13 4.16 7.02
C VAL A 7 -10.10 3.81 5.97
N GLU A 8 -10.54 3.49 4.76
CA GLU A 8 -9.66 3.20 3.64
C GLU A 8 -10.08 4.06 2.45
N LEU A 9 -9.12 4.77 1.88
CA LEU A 9 -9.23 5.60 0.71
C LEU A 9 -8.36 4.97 -0.38
N GLN A 10 -9.02 4.43 -1.40
CA GLN A 10 -8.36 3.92 -2.60
C GLN A 10 -8.65 4.87 -3.76
N TYR A 11 -7.60 5.38 -4.36
CA TYR A 11 -7.64 6.20 -5.56
C TYR A 11 -6.96 5.43 -6.68
N LEU A 12 -7.76 4.90 -7.60
CA LEU A 12 -7.25 4.14 -8.75
C LEU A 12 -7.35 4.99 -10.01
N HIS A 13 -6.22 5.19 -10.65
CA HIS A 13 -6.07 5.72 -12.00
C HIS A 13 -5.57 4.61 -12.92
N GLU A 14 -5.75 4.79 -14.23
CA GLU A 14 -5.44 3.78 -15.27
C GLU A 14 -4.00 3.21 -15.21
N TYR A 15 -3.07 3.99 -14.66
CA TYR A 15 -1.64 3.64 -14.58
C TYR A 15 -1.04 3.84 -13.18
N ALA A 16 -1.84 4.23 -12.20
CA ALA A 16 -1.36 4.44 -10.83
C ALA A 16 -2.51 4.27 -9.83
N GLY A 17 -2.27 3.53 -8.75
CA GLY A 17 -3.18 3.37 -7.64
C GLY A 17 -2.55 3.90 -6.37
N ILE A 18 -3.23 4.74 -5.62
CA ILE A 18 -2.83 5.15 -4.28
C ILE A 18 -3.87 4.61 -3.33
N SER A 19 -3.46 3.86 -2.32
CA SER A 19 -4.33 3.43 -1.24
C SER A 19 -3.80 3.95 0.08
N THR A 20 -4.71 4.46 0.90
CA THR A 20 -4.39 4.96 2.23
C THR A 20 -5.41 4.40 3.17
N SER A 21 -5.00 3.88 4.31
CA SER A 21 -5.93 3.45 5.34
C SER A 21 -5.50 3.90 6.71
N ILE A 22 -6.50 4.18 7.54
CA ILE A 22 -6.36 4.69 8.89
C ILE A 22 -7.21 3.82 9.79
N GLY A 23 -6.57 3.02 10.64
CA GLY A 23 -7.24 2.32 11.72
C GLY A 23 -7.62 3.30 12.82
N LEU A 24 -8.91 3.48 13.09
CA LEU A 24 -9.48 4.25 14.21
C LEU A 24 -9.56 3.35 15.46
N THR A 25 -8.41 2.82 15.86
CA THR A 25 -8.29 1.92 17.00
C THR A 25 -7.59 2.62 18.16
N ALA A 26 -7.52 2.00 19.34
CA ALA A 26 -6.75 2.54 20.48
C ALA A 26 -5.28 2.86 20.11
N SER A 27 -4.77 2.20 19.06
CA SER A 27 -3.51 2.53 18.39
C SER A 27 -3.83 2.90 16.94
N PRO A 28 -3.86 4.20 16.57
CA PRO A 28 -4.13 4.58 15.20
C PRO A 28 -3.02 4.10 14.27
N LEU A 29 -3.36 3.23 13.33
CA LEU A 29 -2.43 2.69 12.34
C LEU A 29 -2.69 3.36 11.00
N PHE A 30 -1.69 4.04 10.47
CA PHE A 30 -1.75 4.72 9.18
C PHE A 30 -0.98 3.92 8.14
N ASN A 31 -1.66 3.32 7.19
CA ASN A 31 -1.03 2.62 6.08
C ASN A 31 -1.16 3.46 4.81
N PHE A 32 -0.06 3.62 4.10
CA PHE A 32 0.02 4.32 2.84
C PHE A 32 0.68 3.40 1.82
N SER A 33 -0.04 3.13 0.75
CA SER A 33 0.46 2.38 -0.39
C SER A 33 0.25 3.18 -1.65
N GLY A 34 1.24 3.17 -2.53
CA GLY A 34 1.22 3.86 -3.79
C GLY A 34 1.88 2.99 -4.83
N VAL A 35 1.15 2.69 -5.90
CA VAL A 35 1.62 2.02 -7.09
C VAL A 35 1.50 2.95 -8.28
N ALA A 36 2.54 3.08 -9.08
CA ALA A 36 2.56 3.84 -10.32
C ALA A 36 3.36 3.07 -11.36
N GLY A 37 2.84 3.02 -12.58
CA GLY A 37 3.39 2.17 -13.62
C GLY A 37 2.85 2.51 -14.99
N ASN A 38 3.07 1.58 -15.91
CA ASN A 38 2.51 1.52 -17.24
C ASN A 38 2.08 0.06 -17.46
N ASN A 39 1.51 -0.23 -18.63
CA ASN A 39 1.07 -1.53 -19.09
C ASN A 39 2.13 -2.65 -19.00
N THR A 40 3.42 -2.30 -18.85
CA THR A 40 4.53 -3.25 -18.81
C THR A 40 5.29 -3.29 -17.49
N VAL A 41 5.32 -2.20 -16.73
CA VAL A 41 6.08 -2.12 -15.46
C VAL A 41 5.31 -1.28 -14.46
N ALA A 42 5.25 -1.72 -13.20
CA ALA A 42 4.64 -1.01 -12.10
C ALA A 42 5.59 -0.99 -10.90
N LEU A 43 5.69 0.16 -10.26
CA LEU A 43 6.49 0.40 -9.07
C LEU A 43 5.51 0.71 -7.93
N GLY A 44 5.59 -0.05 -6.86
CA GLY A 44 4.77 0.10 -5.67
C GLY A 44 5.62 0.40 -4.44
N THR A 45 5.04 1.10 -3.49
CA THR A 45 5.60 1.27 -2.16
C THR A 45 4.48 1.15 -1.15
N ASP A 46 4.71 0.46 -0.04
CA ASP A 46 3.75 0.19 1.02
C ASP A 46 4.40 0.53 2.37
N VAL A 47 4.00 1.62 2.99
CA VAL A 47 4.53 2.04 4.29
C VAL A 47 3.41 2.11 5.32
N CYS A 48 3.65 1.57 6.50
CA CYS A 48 2.70 1.62 7.61
C CYS A 48 3.34 2.29 8.81
N PHE A 49 2.65 3.27 9.37
CA PHE A 49 3.03 4.03 10.54
C PHE A 49 2.08 3.74 11.69
N ASP A 50 2.63 3.26 12.80
CA ASP A 50 1.89 3.06 14.03
C ASP A 50 2.07 4.29 14.92
N THR A 51 1.01 5.07 15.08
CA THR A 51 1.02 6.27 15.92
C THR A 51 1.09 5.95 17.42
N ALA A 52 0.79 4.72 17.86
CA ALA A 52 0.91 4.34 19.26
C ALA A 52 2.35 4.08 19.69
N THR A 53 3.18 3.57 18.77
CA THR A 53 4.60 3.33 19.01
C THR A 53 5.50 4.41 18.40
N GLY A 54 4.93 5.29 17.57
CA GLY A 54 5.67 6.33 16.85
C GLY A 54 6.63 5.77 15.80
N ASN A 55 6.43 4.53 15.36
CA ASN A 55 7.35 3.79 14.50
C ASN A 55 6.70 3.36 13.19
N PHE A 56 7.55 3.21 12.16
CA PHE A 56 7.16 2.56 10.93
C PHE A 56 7.15 1.04 11.13
N THR A 57 5.98 0.43 11.00
CA THR A 57 5.78 -1.01 11.17
C THR A 57 5.92 -1.76 9.85
N LYS A 58 5.75 -1.09 8.71
CA LYS A 58 6.04 -1.62 7.38
C LYS A 58 6.75 -0.59 6.52
N TYR A 59 7.68 -1.09 5.72
CA TYR A 59 8.32 -0.38 4.62
C TYR A 59 8.56 -1.40 3.51
N ASN A 60 7.59 -1.55 2.63
CA ASN A 60 7.69 -2.48 1.52
C ASN A 60 7.90 -1.71 0.22
N ALA A 61 8.75 -2.24 -0.64
CA ALA A 61 8.93 -1.74 -1.99
C ALA A 61 8.55 -2.85 -2.96
N ALA A 62 7.64 -2.58 -3.88
CA ALA A 62 7.17 -3.52 -4.88
C ALA A 62 7.60 -3.07 -6.28
N LEU A 63 7.92 -4.03 -7.14
CA LEU A 63 8.23 -3.83 -8.54
C LEU A 63 7.58 -4.98 -9.30
N SER A 64 6.77 -4.67 -10.29
CA SER A 64 6.06 -5.65 -11.09
C SER A 64 6.32 -5.38 -12.56
N PHE A 65 6.56 -6.42 -13.32
CA PHE A 65 6.79 -6.38 -14.75
C PHE A 65 5.82 -7.36 -15.40
N SER A 66 5.04 -6.89 -16.36
CA SER A 66 3.97 -7.65 -17.00
C SER A 66 4.09 -7.52 -18.52
N THR A 67 4.59 -8.55 -19.17
CA THR A 67 4.60 -8.68 -20.64
C THR A 67 3.63 -9.78 -21.06
N SER A 68 3.36 -9.87 -22.37
CA SER A 68 2.50 -10.91 -22.96
C SER A 68 2.91 -12.34 -22.61
N ASP A 69 4.20 -12.55 -22.39
CA ASP A 69 4.81 -13.87 -22.24
C ASP A 69 5.31 -14.16 -20.80
N LEU A 70 5.48 -13.12 -19.97
CA LEU A 70 6.01 -13.25 -18.62
C LEU A 70 5.47 -12.18 -17.68
N ILE A 71 5.09 -12.59 -16.47
CA ILE A 71 4.82 -11.69 -15.36
C ILE A 71 5.84 -11.98 -14.25
N ALA A 72 6.61 -10.96 -13.86
CA ALA A 72 7.59 -11.04 -12.79
C ALA A 72 7.32 -9.94 -11.77
N SER A 73 7.28 -10.27 -10.49
CA SER A 73 7.07 -9.30 -9.41
C SER A 73 8.08 -9.54 -8.30
N LEU A 74 8.62 -8.45 -7.77
CA LEU A 74 9.53 -8.40 -6.64
C LEU A 74 8.92 -7.52 -5.56
N ILE A 75 8.92 -7.99 -4.31
CA ILE A 75 8.54 -7.20 -3.15
C ILE A 75 9.67 -7.35 -2.13
N LEU A 76 10.17 -6.22 -1.64
CA LEU A 76 11.16 -6.12 -0.56
C LEU A 76 10.48 -5.59 0.70
#